data_AF-A0A953VQ04-F1
#
_entry.id   AF-A0A953VQ04-F1
#
_cell.length_a   1.000
_cell.length_b   1.000
_cell.length_c   1.000
_cell.angle_alpha   90.00
_cell.angle_beta   90.00
_cell.angle_gamma   90.00
#
_symmetry.space_group_name_H-M   'P 1'
#
loop_
_entity.id
_entity.type
_entity.pdbx_description
1 polymer ?
#
loop_
_entity_poly.entity_id
_entity_poly.type
_entity_poly.pdbx_seq_one_letter_code
_entity_poly.pdbx_strand_id
1 'polypeptide(L)' 'MGASRHSDVPLHLIRSGFLSQGTTLASWCRENGYQRSNVYKALNGEWSGQKASEVRSAVLKASGIREPLR' A
#
# COMPACT_ATOMS: atom_id res chain seq x y z
N MET A 1 18.19 16.83 11.54
CA MET A 1 17.46 15.55 11.72
C MET A 1 17.28 14.96 10.33
N GLY A 2 17.91 13.82 10.07
CA GLY A 2 18.04 13.25 8.72
C GLY A 2 16.69 12.84 8.16
N ALA A 3 16.39 13.34 6.96
CA ALA A 3 15.30 12.82 6.14
C ALA A 3 15.60 11.35 5.82
N SER A 4 15.02 10.44 6.61
CA SER A 4 14.97 9.03 6.26
C SER A 4 14.26 8.92 4.91
N ARG A 5 15.02 8.51 3.90
CA ARG A 5 14.58 8.32 2.52
C ARG A 5 13.51 7.23 2.54
N HIS A 6 12.25 7.61 2.70
CA HIS A 6 11.14 6.65 2.67
C HIS A 6 11.04 6.13 1.23
N SER A 7 11.49 4.89 1.04
CA SER A 7 11.11 4.06 -0.09
C SER A 7 9.62 3.73 0.02
N ASP A 8 8.75 4.71 -0.18
CA ASP A 8 7.33 4.48 -0.35
C ASP A 8 7.11 3.98 -1.78
N VAL A 9 6.58 2.77 -1.94
CA VAL A 9 6.22 2.24 -3.26
C VAL A 9 5.11 3.12 -3.83
N PRO A 10 5.32 3.80 -4.98
CA PRO A 10 4.31 4.67 -5.55
C PRO A 10 2.96 3.96 -5.73
N LEU A 11 1.87 4.66 -5.40
CA LEU A 11 0.51 4.14 -5.49
C LEU A 11 0.16 3.57 -6.88
N HIS A 12 0.73 4.12 -7.96
CA HIS A 12 0.51 3.61 -9.30
C HIS A 12 1.15 2.23 -9.52
N LEU A 13 2.32 1.95 -8.90
CA LEU A 13 2.92 0.62 -8.93
C LEU A 13 2.02 -0.35 -8.16
N ILE A 14 1.59 0.00 -6.95
CA ILE A 14 0.66 -0.78 -6.13
C ILE A 14 -0.56 -1.21 -6.95
N ARG A 15 -1.19 -0.25 -7.63
CA ARG A 15 -2.33 -0.51 -8.51
C ARG A 15 -1.97 -1.43 -9.68
N SER A 16 -0.83 -1.21 -10.33
CA SER A 16 -0.34 -2.08 -11.42
C SER A 16 -0.11 -3.52 -10.95
N GLY A 17 0.40 -3.72 -9.74
CA GLY A 17 0.56 -5.05 -9.12
C GLY A 17 -0.77 -5.79 -8.94
N PHE A 18 -1.82 -5.10 -8.47
CA PHE A 18 -3.16 -5.68 -8.39
C PHE A 18 -3.74 -5.97 -9.79
N LEU A 19 -3.59 -5.06 -10.75
CA LEU A 19 -4.08 -5.25 -12.12
C LEU A 19 -3.42 -6.44 -12.81
N SER A 20 -2.12 -6.64 -12.59
CA SER A 20 -1.38 -7.79 -13.12
C SER A 20 -1.88 -9.14 -12.57
N GLN A 21 -2.55 -9.12 -11.42
CA GLN A 21 -3.18 -10.30 -10.80
C GLN A 21 -4.67 -10.43 -11.17
N GLY A 22 -5.20 -9.57 -12.04
CA GLY A 22 -6.62 -9.58 -12.42
C GLY A 22 -7.57 -9.03 -11.36
N THR A 23 -7.05 -8.30 -10.36
CA THR A 23 -7.87 -7.65 -9.33
C THR A 23 -7.56 -6.15 -9.24
N THR A 24 -8.22 -5.44 -8.33
CA THR A 24 -7.94 -4.02 -8.07
C THR A 24 -7.75 -3.78 -6.59
N LEU A 25 -6.98 -2.74 -6.24
CA LEU A 25 -6.86 -2.29 -4.85
C LEU A 25 -8.24 -2.06 -4.21
N ALA A 26 -9.22 -1.56 -4.97
CA ALA A 26 -10.57 -1.33 -4.47
C ALA A 26 -11.32 -2.64 -4.17
N SER A 27 -11.17 -3.67 -5.02
CA SER A 27 -11.72 -5.01 -4.77
C SER A 27 -11.07 -5.62 -3.54
N TRP A 28 -9.73 -5.62 -3.48
CA TRP A 28 -8.99 -6.14 -2.34
C TRP A 28 -9.41 -5.48 -1.03
N CYS A 29 -9.56 -4.15 -1.01
CA CYS A 29 -10.06 -3.43 0.16
C CYS A 29 -11.46 -3.90 0.58
N ARG A 30 -12.39 -4.08 -0.37
CA ARG A 30 -13.75 -4.57 -0.10
C ARG A 30 -13.72 -5.99 0.46
N GLU A 31 -12.93 -6.87 -0.12
CA GLU A 31 -12.83 -8.28 0.27
C GLU A 31 -12.17 -8.46 1.64
N ASN A 32 -11.24 -7.58 2.01
CA ASN A 32 -10.51 -7.64 3.26
C ASN A 32 -11.09 -6.71 4.35
N GLY A 33 -12.23 -6.06 4.11
CA GLY A 33 -12.89 -5.18 5.07
C GLY A 33 -12.17 -3.85 5.34
N TYR A 34 -11.24 -3.45 4.47
CA TYR A 34 -10.55 -2.17 4.58
C TYR A 34 -11.35 -1.03 3.94
N GLN A 35 -11.44 0.10 4.66
CA GLN A 35 -11.96 1.32 4.07
C GLN A 35 -10.92 1.93 3.12
N ARG A 36 -11.30 2.15 1.86
CA ARG A 36 -10.39 2.68 0.82
C ARG A 36 -9.70 3.97 1.25
N SER A 37 -10.42 4.89 1.88
CA SER A 37 -9.90 6.18 2.34
C SER A 37 -8.75 6.02 3.35
N ASN A 38 -8.88 5.08 4.29
CA ASN A 38 -7.83 4.79 5.27
C ASN A 38 -6.61 4.15 4.62
N VAL A 39 -6.84 3.28 3.63
CA VAL A 39 -5.75 2.69 2.84
C VAL A 39 -5.00 3.75 2.06
N TYR A 40 -5.69 4.66 1.37
CA TYR A 40 -5.04 5.77 0.67
C TYR A 40 -4.25 6.68 1.61
N LYS A 41 -4.82 7.06 2.76
CA LYS A 41 -4.11 7.87 3.76
C LYS A 41 -2.88 7.15 4.31
N ALA A 42 -2.98 5.84 4.55
CA ALA A 42 -1.83 5.03 4.94
C ALA A 42 -0.77 5.07 3.83
N LEU A 43 -1.13 4.72 2.60
CA LEU A 43 -0.20 4.67 1.45
C LEU A 43 0.42 6.04 1.11
N ASN A 44 -0.29 7.15 1.27
CA ASN A 44 0.24 8.50 1.04
C ASN A 44 1.05 9.04 2.22
N GLY A 45 1.04 8.36 3.38
CA GLY A 45 1.70 8.83 4.60
C GLY A 45 0.91 9.87 5.41
N GLU A 46 -0.30 10.24 4.94
CA GLU A 46 -1.23 11.13 5.66
C GLU A 46 -1.69 10.54 6.99
N TRP A 47 -1.68 9.22 7.11
CA TRP A 47 -1.91 8.50 8.36
C TRP A 47 -0.69 7.66 8.70
N SER A 48 -0.14 7.92 9.89
CA SER A 48 1.07 7.27 10.41
C SER A 48 0.77 6.62 11.77
N GLY A 49 1.40 5.48 12.04
CA GLY A 49 1.22 4.68 13.26
C GLY A 49 1.25 3.18 12.99
N GLN A 50 1.21 2.37 14.05
CA GLN A 50 1.29 0.90 13.96
C GLN A 50 0.26 0.35 12.96
N LYS A 51 -1.00 0.79 13.07
CA LYS A 51 -2.08 0.32 12.20
C LYS A 51 -1.91 0.76 10.74
N ALA A 52 -1.38 1.96 10.49
CA ALA A 52 -1.07 2.42 9.14
C ALA A 52 0.06 1.58 8.51
N SER A 53 1.07 1.21 9.31
CA SER A 53 2.15 0.32 8.89
C SER A 53 1.65 -1.09 8.58
N GLU A 54 0.73 -1.63 9.39
CA GLU A 54 0.09 -2.93 9.13
C GLU A 54 -0.70 -2.89 7.81
N VAL A 55 -1.48 -1.83 7.58
CA VAL A 55 -2.24 -1.64 6.34
C VAL A 55 -1.30 -1.55 5.13
N ARG A 56 -0.25 -0.73 5.21
CA ARG A 56 0.78 -0.63 4.16
C ARG A 56 1.37 -2.00 3.83
N SER A 57 1.82 -2.72 4.86
CA SER A 57 2.44 -4.05 4.70
C SER A 57 1.48 -5.05 4.05
N ALA A 58 0.22 -5.08 4.50
CA ALA A 58 -0.81 -5.94 3.92
C ALA A 58 -1.06 -5.63 2.44
N VAL A 59 -1.19 -4.34 2.09
CA VAL A 59 -1.41 -3.90 0.70
C VAL A 59 -0.22 -4.21 -0.19
N LEU A 60 1.02 -3.95 0.27
CA LEU A 60 2.23 -4.23 -0.50
C LEU A 60 2.36 -5.72 -0.77
N LYS A 61 2.17 -6.55 0.27
CA LYS A 61 2.17 -8.01 0.14
C LYS A 61 1.11 -8.50 -0.85
N ALA A 62 -0.11 -7.98 -0.75
CA ALA A 62 -1.20 -8.37 -1.64
C ALA A 62 -1.02 -7.87 -3.08
N SER A 63 -0.37 -6.72 -3.27
CA SER A 63 -0.08 -6.17 -4.59
C SER A 63 0.99 -6.99 -5.35
N GLY A 64 1.69 -7.91 -4.67
CA GLY A 64 2.73 -8.75 -5.28
C GLY A 64 4.01 -7.98 -5.63
N ILE A 65 4.11 -6.71 -5.23
CA ILE A 65 5.25 -5.86 -5.53
C ILE A 65 6.28 -6.10 -4.43
N ARG A 66 7.43 -6.62 -4.82
CA ARG A 66 8.59 -6.66 -3.94
C ARG A 66 9.13 -5.24 -3.88
N GLU A 67 9.28 -4.71 -2.67
CA GLU A 67 10.01 -3.47 -2.44
C GLU A 67 11.33 -3.57 -3.22
N PRO A 68 11.64 -2.63 -4.12
CA PRO A 68 12.84 -2.76 -4.93
C PRO A 68 14.04 -2.80 -3.99
N LEU A 69 14.72 -3.95 -3.96
CA LEU A 69 16.00 -4.15 -3.30
C LEU A 69 16.92 -3.01 -3.76
N ARG A 70 17.23 -2.09 -2.86
CA ARG A 70 18.28 -1.08 -3.02
C ARG A 70 19.39 -1.35 -2.03
#